data_AF-A0AA42KLT9-F1
#
_entry.id   AF-A0AA42KLT9-F1
#
_cell.length_a   1.000
_cell.length_b   1.000
_cell.length_c   1.000
_cell.angle_alpha   90.00
_cell.angle_beta   90.00
_cell.angle_gamma   90.00
#
_symmetry.space_group_name_H-M   'P 1'
#
loop_
_entity.id
_entity.type
_entity.pdbx_description
1 polymer ?
#
loop_
_entity_poly.entity_id
_entity_poly.type
_entity_poly.pdbx_seq_one_letter_code
_entity_poly.pdbx_strand_id
1 'polypeptide(L)'
;MSVLFEKTYPRTVHALVERFMKPEMRGAKMEAWLFDDQPSRFAAEMKLREAGVEARFRSAYKPLLHFFLEEVDSVTLRSAAIRYPRHDACVQNRFLLETYPLSALLPGVDVTFAASGKDDFHYEVDLLFADGNSENHRVFAPNRVHEDFIGETLVSPTGWLSITHHGRTDSERFETSYEKLFHDTISAIAAHDWKHGEPYFDELNIAVSLPITDRRLPYDEERLSLTEAMHEDIYFSLLEVFQKKSGRPVGDRGLQPGQIVPEVRFHDAAPSVRVETRPLATADAVTAEQVLGEAQAPLSADQIKREIIALGGLPFEAKSRAGRSVRATYIQGSDAAMMISAGQHANETTGVVGALRAANRLISRESAHFTISPQENPDGYEIHKRLCALQPHHMHHAARYTALGDDLEYRKGEGLYEKAIRVEAEKLTGAKLHVNLHGYPSHEWTRPLSGYVPRSFAMWTLPKGFFLIIRHHASWERQAEELIDRVTKHLAAIDGLVAYNNAQIRLFEQHAGETGFRIINGFPCLVGVDDRHTVPLTLITEYPDETIYGDAFVKGHTAQMETVLASYDALQALFPSSAVA
;
A
#
# COMPACT_ATOMS: atom_id res chain seq x y z
N MET A 1 12.13 10.24 25.57
CA MET A 1 10.95 9.39 25.29
C MET A 1 9.84 9.83 26.24
N SER A 2 8.66 10.15 25.71
CA SER A 2 7.50 10.53 26.52
C SER A 2 6.29 9.70 26.09
N VAL A 3 5.69 8.97 27.03
CA VAL A 3 4.46 8.22 26.78
C VAL A 3 3.30 9.21 26.72
N LEU A 4 2.53 9.16 25.62
CA LEU A 4 1.38 10.02 25.40
C LEU A 4 0.07 9.32 25.76
N PHE A 5 -0.02 8.03 25.48
CA PHE A 5 -1.21 7.22 25.68
C PHE A 5 -0.84 5.75 25.80
N GLU A 6 -1.46 5.02 26.72
CA GLU A 6 -1.30 3.59 26.86
C GLU A 6 -2.60 2.97 27.36
N LYS A 7 -3.07 1.92 26.69
CA LYS A 7 -4.33 1.27 27.06
C LYS A 7 -4.36 -0.19 26.60
N THR A 8 -5.00 -1.02 27.40
CA THR A 8 -5.32 -2.43 27.10
C THR A 8 -6.84 -2.60 27.06
N TYR A 9 -7.32 -3.43 26.15
CA TYR A 9 -8.74 -3.65 25.87
C TYR A 9 -9.13 -5.11 26.09
N PRO A 10 -10.29 -5.39 26.70
CA PRO A 10 -10.78 -6.77 26.78
C PRO A 10 -11.03 -7.32 25.38
N ARG A 11 -10.64 -8.59 25.13
CA ARG A 11 -10.93 -9.25 23.84
C ARG A 11 -12.43 -9.38 23.64
N THR A 12 -12.96 -8.80 22.56
CA THR A 12 -14.39 -8.87 22.24
C THR A 12 -14.91 -10.30 22.17
N VAL A 13 -14.21 -11.18 21.45
CA VAL A 13 -14.63 -12.59 21.33
C VAL A 13 -14.71 -13.29 22.70
N HIS A 14 -13.77 -13.02 23.62
CA HIS A 14 -13.81 -13.59 24.97
C HIS A 14 -14.96 -13.03 25.80
N ALA A 15 -15.19 -11.71 25.75
CA ALA A 15 -16.30 -11.08 26.45
C ALA A 15 -17.66 -11.62 25.99
N LEU A 16 -17.81 -11.92 24.69
CA LEU A 16 -19.01 -12.57 24.16
C LEU A 16 -19.11 -14.02 24.65
N VAL A 17 -18.03 -14.80 24.59
CA VAL A 17 -18.03 -16.17 25.14
C VAL A 17 -18.45 -16.17 26.61
N GLU A 18 -17.85 -15.32 27.45
CA GLU A 18 -18.20 -15.19 28.86
C GLU A 18 -19.67 -14.78 29.07
N ARG A 19 -20.20 -13.88 28.24
CA ARG A 19 -21.61 -13.47 28.29
C ARG A 19 -22.56 -14.62 27.97
N PHE A 20 -22.26 -15.40 26.95
CA PHE A 20 -23.17 -16.44 26.44
C PHE A 20 -22.95 -17.83 27.04
N MET A 21 -21.86 -18.05 27.77
CA MET A 21 -21.66 -19.27 28.56
C MET A 21 -22.55 -19.34 29.82
N LYS A 22 -23.21 -18.24 30.21
CA LYS A 22 -24.03 -18.22 31.41
C LYS A 22 -25.27 -19.13 31.25
N PRO A 23 -25.70 -19.86 32.30
CA PRO A 23 -26.80 -20.81 32.21
C PRO A 23 -28.11 -20.24 31.64
N GLU A 24 -28.40 -18.96 31.91
CA GLU A 24 -29.59 -18.27 31.42
C GLU A 24 -29.61 -18.07 29.89
N MET A 25 -28.49 -18.25 29.20
CA MET A 25 -28.40 -18.11 27.74
C MET A 25 -28.57 -19.44 27.00
N ARG A 26 -28.74 -20.56 27.70
CA ARG A 26 -28.87 -21.87 27.07
C ARG A 26 -30.10 -21.92 26.14
N GLY A 27 -29.89 -22.35 24.90
CA GLY A 27 -30.92 -22.35 23.85
C GLY A 27 -31.03 -21.04 23.09
N ALA A 28 -30.23 -20.01 23.42
CA ALA A 28 -30.09 -18.84 22.57
C ALA A 28 -29.41 -19.20 21.25
N LYS A 29 -29.77 -18.46 20.20
CA LYS A 29 -29.03 -18.40 18.95
C LYS A 29 -28.35 -17.04 18.86
N MET A 30 -27.11 -16.99 18.40
CA MET A 30 -26.43 -15.72 18.18
C MET A 30 -25.59 -15.71 16.91
N GLU A 31 -25.57 -14.57 16.24
CA GLU A 31 -24.61 -14.26 15.20
C GLU A 31 -23.84 -13.00 15.58
N ALA A 32 -22.53 -13.03 15.44
CA ALA A 32 -21.69 -11.85 15.65
C ALA A 32 -20.73 -11.65 14.49
N TRP A 33 -20.52 -10.40 14.11
CA TRP A 33 -19.51 -10.01 13.13
C TRP A 33 -18.40 -9.26 13.87
N LEU A 34 -17.19 -9.79 13.84
CA LEU A 34 -16.06 -9.29 14.61
C LEU A 34 -14.82 -9.07 13.74
N PHE A 35 -13.91 -8.23 14.23
CA PHE A 35 -12.55 -8.09 13.71
C PHE A 35 -11.60 -9.07 14.43
N ASP A 36 -11.85 -10.37 14.28
CA ASP A 36 -11.05 -11.46 14.84
C ASP A 36 -10.71 -12.46 13.71
N ASP A 37 -9.59 -13.17 13.86
CA ASP A 37 -9.20 -14.21 12.90
C ASP A 37 -10.14 -15.43 12.94
N GLN A 38 -10.11 -16.21 11.86
CA GLN A 38 -10.96 -17.39 11.72
C GLN A 38 -10.74 -18.42 12.85
N PRO A 39 -9.50 -18.75 13.29
CA PRO A 39 -9.30 -19.68 14.40
C PRO A 39 -9.95 -19.21 15.71
N SER A 40 -9.82 -17.91 16.06
CA SER A 40 -10.43 -17.35 17.27
C SER A 40 -11.95 -17.38 17.21
N ARG A 41 -12.54 -17.01 16.06
CA ARG A 41 -13.99 -17.09 15.82
C ARG A 41 -14.51 -18.52 15.97
N PHE A 42 -13.86 -19.48 15.31
CA PHE A 42 -14.25 -20.89 15.36
C PHE A 42 -14.13 -21.48 16.78
N ALA A 43 -13.05 -21.18 17.51
CA ALA A 43 -12.88 -21.66 18.88
C ALA A 43 -13.98 -21.13 19.82
N ALA A 44 -14.44 -19.90 19.61
CA ALA A 44 -15.57 -19.33 20.35
C ALA A 44 -16.90 -20.02 20.03
N GLU A 45 -17.17 -20.31 18.74
CA GLU A 45 -18.35 -21.08 18.32
C GLU A 45 -18.41 -22.43 19.03
N MET A 46 -17.29 -23.15 19.08
CA MET A 46 -17.22 -24.48 19.71
C MET A 46 -17.50 -24.42 21.21
N LYS A 47 -16.89 -23.46 21.94
CA LYS A 47 -17.15 -23.27 23.37
C LYS A 47 -18.62 -22.96 23.68
N LEU A 48 -19.24 -22.12 22.87
CA LEU A 48 -20.65 -21.76 23.05
C LEU A 48 -21.59 -22.92 22.71
N ARG A 49 -21.24 -23.73 21.69
CA ARG A 49 -21.99 -24.95 21.36
C ARG A 49 -22.01 -25.94 22.52
N GLU A 50 -20.88 -26.13 23.21
CA GLU A 50 -20.79 -26.98 24.41
C GLU A 50 -21.66 -26.45 25.56
N ALA A 51 -21.82 -25.13 25.67
CA ALA A 51 -22.73 -24.49 26.63
C ALA A 51 -24.22 -24.54 26.21
N GLY A 52 -24.52 -25.12 25.04
CA GLY A 52 -25.89 -25.22 24.51
C GLY A 52 -26.40 -23.93 23.86
N VAL A 53 -25.50 -23.09 23.34
CA VAL A 53 -25.80 -21.90 22.54
C VAL A 53 -25.42 -22.15 21.09
N GLU A 54 -26.34 -21.88 20.16
CA GLU A 54 -26.06 -21.96 18.73
C GLU A 54 -25.43 -20.62 18.29
N ALA A 55 -24.11 -20.61 18.09
CA ALA A 55 -23.37 -19.40 17.76
C ALA A 55 -22.70 -19.48 16.38
N ARG A 56 -22.75 -18.36 15.65
CA ARG A 56 -21.96 -18.10 14.44
C ARG A 56 -21.17 -16.80 14.61
N PHE A 57 -19.84 -16.87 14.48
CA PHE A 57 -18.97 -15.71 14.46
C PHE A 57 -18.45 -15.52 13.04
N ARG A 58 -18.83 -14.41 12.40
CA ARG A 58 -18.46 -13.99 11.05
C ARG A 58 -17.40 -12.88 11.12
N SER A 59 -16.68 -12.67 10.03
CA SER A 59 -15.78 -11.52 9.92
C SER A 59 -16.58 -10.25 9.65
N ALA A 60 -16.30 -9.17 10.39
CA ALA A 60 -16.76 -7.82 10.03
C ALA A 60 -15.96 -7.23 8.85
N TYR A 61 -14.75 -7.74 8.61
CA TYR A 61 -13.88 -7.34 7.51
C TYR A 61 -14.07 -8.27 6.30
N LYS A 62 -14.40 -7.71 5.14
CA LYS A 62 -14.67 -8.43 3.87
C LYS A 62 -15.62 -9.64 4.04
N PRO A 63 -16.83 -9.45 4.58
CA PRO A 63 -17.75 -10.54 4.92
C PRO A 63 -18.15 -11.40 3.72
N LEU A 64 -18.29 -10.82 2.52
CA LEU A 64 -18.55 -11.58 1.29
C LEU A 64 -17.42 -12.56 0.99
N LEU A 65 -16.18 -12.10 1.06
CA LEU A 65 -15.02 -12.95 0.77
C LEU A 65 -14.92 -14.09 1.79
N HIS A 66 -15.13 -13.79 3.08
CA HIS A 66 -15.18 -14.81 4.12
C HIS A 66 -16.32 -15.81 3.92
N PHE A 67 -17.49 -15.39 3.42
CA PHE A 67 -18.57 -16.31 3.07
C PHE A 67 -18.12 -17.35 2.04
N PHE A 68 -17.48 -16.94 0.94
CA PHE A 68 -16.93 -17.88 -0.05
C PHE A 68 -15.79 -18.74 0.51
N LEU A 69 -14.97 -18.19 1.41
CA LEU A 69 -13.82 -18.90 1.98
C LEU A 69 -14.17 -19.87 3.12
N GLU A 70 -15.34 -19.72 3.76
CA GLU A 70 -15.71 -20.43 4.99
C GLU A 70 -17.01 -21.22 4.89
N GLU A 71 -17.90 -20.90 3.94
CA GLU A 71 -19.27 -21.45 3.89
C GLU A 71 -19.65 -22.07 2.55
N VAL A 72 -18.99 -21.68 1.46
CA VAL A 72 -19.28 -22.21 0.11
C VAL A 72 -18.33 -23.35 -0.24
N ASP A 73 -18.87 -24.45 -0.76
CA ASP A 73 -18.07 -25.47 -1.43
C ASP A 73 -17.65 -24.97 -2.82
N SER A 74 -16.49 -24.32 -2.89
CA SER A 74 -15.96 -23.78 -4.13
C SER A 74 -15.53 -24.84 -5.15
N VAL A 75 -15.33 -26.10 -4.74
CA VAL A 75 -14.85 -27.17 -5.64
C VAL A 75 -15.95 -27.62 -6.61
N THR A 76 -17.19 -27.66 -6.13
CA THR A 76 -18.36 -28.08 -6.93
C THR A 76 -19.11 -26.90 -7.54
N LEU A 77 -18.68 -25.67 -7.25
CA LEU A 77 -19.29 -24.45 -7.74
C LEU A 77 -19.02 -24.27 -9.24
N ARG A 78 -20.08 -23.94 -9.99
CA ARG A 78 -20.02 -23.69 -11.44
C ARG A 78 -20.12 -22.21 -11.77
N SER A 79 -21.01 -21.48 -11.12
CA SER A 79 -21.14 -20.03 -11.30
C SER A 79 -21.60 -19.35 -10.01
N ALA A 80 -21.20 -18.09 -9.86
CA ALA A 80 -21.66 -17.21 -8.79
C ALA A 80 -22.08 -15.85 -9.37
N ALA A 81 -23.33 -15.45 -9.14
CA ALA A 81 -23.78 -14.10 -9.44
C ALA A 81 -23.90 -13.30 -8.14
N ILE A 82 -23.12 -12.24 -8.01
CA ILE A 82 -23.05 -11.39 -6.82
C ILE A 82 -23.68 -10.03 -7.14
N ARG A 83 -24.71 -9.67 -6.39
CA ARG A 83 -25.26 -8.31 -6.38
C ARG A 83 -24.80 -7.55 -5.15
N TYR A 84 -23.99 -6.51 -5.33
CA TYR A 84 -23.40 -5.73 -4.24
C TYR A 84 -24.26 -4.51 -3.87
N PRO A 85 -24.31 -4.13 -2.57
CA PRO A 85 -25.09 -2.96 -2.11
C PRO A 85 -24.41 -1.65 -2.53
N ARG A 86 -25.16 -0.54 -2.42
CA ARG A 86 -24.65 0.82 -2.62
C ARG A 86 -25.09 1.71 -1.48
N HIS A 87 -24.30 2.73 -1.18
CA HIS A 87 -24.63 3.71 -0.15
C HIS A 87 -24.15 5.10 -0.59
N ASP A 88 -25.00 6.12 -0.48
CA ASP A 88 -24.74 7.46 -1.03
C ASP A 88 -23.57 8.19 -0.36
N ALA A 89 -23.28 7.88 0.90
CA ALA A 89 -22.14 8.43 1.65
C ALA A 89 -20.77 7.77 1.33
N CYS A 90 -20.65 6.96 0.28
CA CYS A 90 -19.37 6.42 -0.18
C CYS A 90 -19.29 6.30 -1.70
N VAL A 91 -18.10 6.01 -2.25
CA VAL A 91 -17.95 5.82 -3.70
C VAL A 91 -18.78 4.63 -4.19
N GLN A 92 -19.44 4.80 -5.32
CA GLN A 92 -20.48 3.87 -5.81
C GLN A 92 -19.98 2.44 -6.08
N ASN A 93 -18.69 2.26 -6.35
CA ASN A 93 -18.05 0.96 -6.55
C ASN A 93 -17.36 0.43 -5.29
N ARG A 94 -17.49 1.08 -4.11
CA ARG A 94 -16.82 0.63 -2.86
C ARG A 94 -17.07 -0.85 -2.57
N PHE A 95 -18.33 -1.27 -2.52
CA PHE A 95 -18.67 -2.66 -2.20
C PHE A 95 -18.29 -3.66 -3.30
N LEU A 96 -18.08 -3.20 -4.54
CA LEU A 96 -17.48 -3.99 -5.61
C LEU A 96 -15.97 -4.18 -5.34
N LEU A 97 -15.26 -3.13 -4.92
CA LEU A 97 -13.84 -3.23 -4.55
C LEU A 97 -13.63 -4.25 -3.42
N GLU A 98 -14.51 -4.27 -2.41
CA GLU A 98 -14.43 -5.23 -1.30
C GLU A 98 -14.52 -6.71 -1.74
N THR A 99 -15.00 -6.97 -2.97
CA THR A 99 -15.07 -8.32 -3.52
C THR A 99 -13.75 -8.83 -4.07
N TYR A 100 -12.73 -7.98 -4.24
CA TYR A 100 -11.41 -8.40 -4.68
C TYR A 100 -10.75 -9.34 -3.65
N PRO A 101 -9.99 -10.38 -4.04
CA PRO A 101 -9.75 -10.90 -5.39
C PRO A 101 -10.66 -12.12 -5.71
N LEU A 102 -11.94 -12.10 -5.34
CA LEU A 102 -12.83 -13.28 -5.32
C LEU A 102 -12.81 -14.10 -6.61
N SER A 103 -12.84 -13.47 -7.79
CA SER A 103 -12.85 -14.21 -9.06
C SER A 103 -11.56 -14.99 -9.30
N ALA A 104 -10.42 -14.50 -8.81
CA ALA A 104 -9.15 -15.21 -8.90
C ALA A 104 -9.06 -16.40 -7.94
N LEU A 105 -9.83 -16.38 -6.85
CA LEU A 105 -9.90 -17.47 -5.86
C LEU A 105 -10.84 -18.61 -6.28
N LEU A 106 -11.61 -18.41 -7.35
CA LEU A 106 -12.58 -19.36 -7.89
C LEU A 106 -12.23 -19.73 -9.34
N PRO A 107 -11.08 -20.37 -9.59
CA PRO A 107 -10.64 -20.67 -10.94
C PRO A 107 -11.63 -21.60 -11.66
N GLY A 108 -12.07 -21.19 -12.84
CA GLY A 108 -13.03 -21.94 -13.66
C GLY A 108 -14.51 -21.72 -13.30
N VAL A 109 -14.81 -20.92 -12.27
CA VAL A 109 -16.17 -20.49 -11.93
C VAL A 109 -16.52 -19.24 -12.73
N ASP A 110 -17.72 -19.21 -13.31
CA ASP A 110 -18.25 -17.99 -13.93
C ASP A 110 -18.76 -17.04 -12.83
N VAL A 111 -17.98 -15.98 -12.54
CA VAL A 111 -18.28 -15.00 -11.50
C VAL A 111 -18.74 -13.69 -12.13
N THR A 112 -19.92 -13.23 -11.75
CA THR A 112 -20.49 -11.96 -12.25
C THR A 112 -20.84 -11.02 -11.10
N PHE A 113 -20.65 -9.72 -11.33
CA PHE A 113 -20.95 -8.67 -10.39
C PHE A 113 -21.96 -7.68 -10.97
N ALA A 114 -22.94 -7.29 -10.17
CA ALA A 114 -23.88 -6.22 -10.51
C ALA A 114 -24.25 -5.42 -9.26
N ALA A 115 -24.65 -4.16 -9.41
CA ALA A 115 -25.22 -3.44 -8.29
C ALA A 115 -26.63 -3.96 -7.99
N SER A 116 -26.95 -4.17 -6.70
CA SER A 116 -28.31 -4.52 -6.28
C SER A 116 -29.29 -3.34 -6.38
N GLY A 117 -28.75 -2.11 -6.36
CA GLY A 117 -29.53 -0.87 -6.24
C GLY A 117 -30.11 -0.66 -4.85
N LYS A 118 -29.73 -1.48 -3.86
CA LYS A 118 -30.21 -1.42 -2.48
C LYS A 118 -29.17 -0.80 -1.57
N ASP A 119 -29.66 0.01 -0.65
CA ASP A 119 -28.90 0.56 0.48
C ASP A 119 -29.31 -0.15 1.77
N ASP A 120 -28.93 -1.43 1.87
CA ASP A 120 -29.27 -2.31 2.99
C ASP A 120 -28.05 -3.06 3.54
N PHE A 121 -26.86 -2.76 3.03
CA PHE A 121 -25.61 -3.44 3.34
C PHE A 121 -25.65 -4.97 3.20
N HIS A 122 -26.41 -5.51 2.25
CA HIS A 122 -26.40 -6.92 1.93
C HIS A 122 -25.88 -7.18 0.53
N TYR A 123 -24.98 -8.15 0.42
CA TYR A 123 -24.72 -8.81 -0.86
C TYR A 123 -25.80 -9.87 -1.08
N GLU A 124 -26.30 -9.97 -2.31
CA GLU A 124 -27.14 -11.08 -2.74
C GLU A 124 -26.28 -12.01 -3.60
N VAL A 125 -26.30 -13.31 -3.29
CA VAL A 125 -25.43 -14.28 -3.93
C VAL A 125 -26.29 -15.43 -4.46
N ASP A 126 -26.26 -15.63 -5.77
CA ASP A 126 -26.85 -16.79 -6.42
C ASP A 126 -25.72 -17.75 -6.82
N LEU A 127 -25.78 -18.98 -6.30
CA LEU A 127 -24.82 -20.04 -6.58
C LEU A 127 -25.46 -21.13 -7.43
N LEU A 128 -24.73 -21.63 -8.42
CA LEU A 128 -25.08 -22.81 -9.20
C LEU A 128 -23.95 -23.82 -9.09
N PHE A 129 -24.28 -25.05 -8.71
CA PHE A 129 -23.33 -26.14 -8.54
C PHE A 129 -23.33 -27.08 -9.75
N ALA A 130 -22.28 -27.90 -9.87
CA ALA A 130 -22.06 -28.79 -11.00
C ALA A 130 -23.15 -29.88 -11.16
N ASP A 131 -23.83 -30.24 -10.08
CA ASP A 131 -24.95 -31.17 -10.06
C ASP A 131 -26.29 -30.54 -10.49
N GLY A 132 -26.29 -29.22 -10.74
CA GLY A 132 -27.47 -28.44 -11.09
C GLY A 132 -28.23 -27.86 -9.89
N ASN A 133 -27.76 -28.08 -8.66
CA ASN A 133 -28.32 -27.45 -7.47
C ASN A 133 -28.09 -25.92 -7.51
N SER A 134 -29.08 -25.17 -7.02
CA SER A 134 -28.99 -23.72 -6.90
C SER A 134 -29.28 -23.27 -5.47
N GLU A 135 -28.48 -22.33 -4.99
CA GLU A 135 -28.66 -21.71 -3.69
C GLU A 135 -28.71 -20.19 -3.81
N ASN A 136 -29.56 -19.57 -3.00
CA ASN A 136 -29.63 -18.12 -2.86
C ASN A 136 -29.29 -17.73 -1.43
N HIS A 137 -28.35 -16.81 -1.29
CA HIS A 137 -27.85 -16.33 -0.01
C HIS A 137 -27.92 -14.81 0.06
N ARG A 138 -28.11 -14.30 1.29
CA ARG A 138 -27.90 -12.87 1.61
C ARG A 138 -26.77 -12.78 2.62
N VAL A 139 -25.69 -12.12 2.23
CA VAL A 139 -24.51 -11.94 3.08
C VAL A 139 -24.52 -10.52 3.63
N PHE A 140 -24.78 -10.40 4.94
CA PHE A 140 -24.77 -9.11 5.62
C PHE A 140 -23.35 -8.57 5.77
N ALA A 141 -23.16 -7.31 5.39
CA ALA A 141 -21.92 -6.58 5.53
C ALA A 141 -22.09 -5.43 6.56
N PRO A 142 -21.85 -5.66 7.85
CA PRO A 142 -22.16 -4.67 8.88
C PRO A 142 -21.30 -3.42 8.69
N ASN A 143 -21.95 -2.31 8.36
CA ASN A 143 -21.32 -1.01 8.21
C ASN A 143 -22.06 0.03 9.07
N ARG A 144 -21.34 1.08 9.45
CA ARG A 144 -21.90 2.25 10.15
C ARG A 144 -21.58 3.52 9.36
N VAL A 145 -22.53 4.46 9.35
CA VAL A 145 -22.29 5.83 8.91
C VAL A 145 -21.79 6.63 10.11
N HIS A 146 -20.66 7.31 9.99
CA HIS A 146 -20.09 8.12 11.06
C HIS A 146 -19.23 9.26 10.52
N GLU A 147 -18.94 10.25 11.35
CA GLU A 147 -17.91 11.25 11.06
C GLU A 147 -16.53 10.72 11.47
N ASP A 148 -15.50 11.08 10.71
CA ASP A 148 -14.11 10.81 11.06
C ASP A 148 -13.49 11.93 11.91
N PHE A 149 -12.18 11.86 12.17
CA PHE A 149 -11.47 12.81 13.01
C PHE A 149 -11.30 14.20 12.37
N ILE A 150 -11.57 14.32 11.07
CA ILE A 150 -11.55 15.60 10.36
C ILE A 150 -12.95 16.16 10.07
N GLY A 151 -14.01 15.41 10.41
CA GLY A 151 -15.42 15.82 10.26
C GLY A 151 -16.04 15.38 8.93
N GLU A 152 -15.39 14.48 8.20
CA GLU A 152 -15.92 13.92 6.95
C GLU A 152 -16.80 12.72 7.25
N THR A 153 -17.92 12.59 6.54
CA THR A 153 -18.82 11.43 6.67
C THR A 153 -18.25 10.22 5.95
N LEU A 154 -18.18 9.08 6.64
CA LEU A 154 -17.67 7.81 6.14
C LEU A 154 -18.68 6.68 6.36
N VAL A 155 -18.56 5.65 5.53
CA VAL A 155 -19.22 4.34 5.69
C VAL A 155 -18.14 3.29 5.94
N SER A 156 -18.07 2.77 7.15
CA SER A 156 -16.99 1.87 7.59
C SER A 156 -17.55 0.55 8.11
N PRO A 157 -16.90 -0.59 7.87
CA PRO A 157 -17.26 -1.84 8.53
C PRO A 157 -17.24 -1.69 10.05
N THR A 158 -18.13 -2.40 10.74
CA THR A 158 -18.31 -2.33 12.19
C THR A 158 -18.64 -3.70 12.76
N GLY A 159 -18.38 -3.91 14.05
CA GLY A 159 -18.93 -5.08 14.72
C GLY A 159 -20.45 -5.03 14.82
N TRP A 160 -21.06 -6.23 14.86
CA TRP A 160 -22.51 -6.40 14.94
C TRP A 160 -22.86 -7.63 15.76
N LEU A 161 -23.98 -7.58 16.48
CA LEU A 161 -24.47 -8.69 17.30
C LEU A 161 -25.98 -8.87 17.09
N SER A 162 -26.37 -10.07 16.68
CA SER A 162 -27.76 -10.52 16.56
C SER A 162 -27.98 -11.68 17.53
N ILE A 163 -29.04 -11.60 18.34
CA ILE A 163 -29.35 -12.58 19.37
C ILE A 163 -30.81 -12.94 19.26
N THR A 164 -31.11 -14.22 19.13
CA THR A 164 -32.47 -14.75 19.26
C THR A 164 -32.58 -15.56 20.54
N HIS A 165 -33.44 -15.13 21.46
CA HIS A 165 -33.71 -15.84 22.71
C HIS A 165 -35.18 -15.73 23.11
N HIS A 166 -35.78 -16.83 23.55
CA HIS A 166 -37.20 -16.92 23.90
C HIS A 166 -38.16 -16.31 22.85
N GLY A 167 -37.87 -16.52 21.56
CA GLY A 167 -38.69 -16.02 20.45
C GLY A 167 -38.54 -14.52 20.15
N ARG A 168 -37.61 -13.81 20.81
CA ARG A 168 -37.28 -12.41 20.54
C ARG A 168 -35.92 -12.32 19.89
N THR A 169 -35.79 -11.47 18.87
CA THR A 169 -34.52 -11.19 18.20
C THR A 169 -34.14 -9.73 18.43
N ASP A 170 -32.98 -9.51 19.04
CA ASP A 170 -32.35 -8.20 19.19
C ASP A 170 -31.11 -8.17 18.29
N SER A 171 -30.98 -7.15 17.44
CA SER A 171 -29.90 -7.03 16.46
C SER A 171 -29.43 -5.59 16.39
N GLU A 172 -28.17 -5.35 16.79
CA GLU A 172 -27.62 -4.01 16.93
C GLU A 172 -26.12 -3.96 16.62
N ARG A 173 -25.62 -2.74 16.35
CA ARG A 173 -24.18 -2.49 16.26
C ARG A 173 -23.52 -2.87 17.58
N PHE A 174 -22.39 -3.57 17.49
CA PHE A 174 -21.57 -3.95 18.64
C PHE A 174 -20.14 -3.45 18.43
N GLU A 175 -19.72 -2.44 19.21
CA GLU A 175 -18.35 -1.90 19.10
C GLU A 175 -17.32 -2.91 19.60
N THR A 176 -16.38 -3.28 18.72
CA THR A 176 -15.30 -4.21 19.05
C THR A 176 -14.11 -3.53 19.73
N SER A 177 -13.27 -4.32 20.40
CA SER A 177 -11.99 -3.86 20.94
C SER A 177 -11.03 -3.35 19.87
N TYR A 178 -11.13 -3.88 18.65
CA TYR A 178 -10.36 -3.43 17.48
C TYR A 178 -10.75 -1.99 17.09
N GLU A 179 -12.04 -1.72 16.94
CA GLU A 179 -12.56 -0.37 16.66
C GLU A 179 -12.21 0.61 17.79
N LYS A 180 -12.38 0.19 19.04
CA LYS A 180 -12.13 1.03 20.21
C LYS A 180 -10.66 1.40 20.37
N LEU A 181 -9.76 0.45 20.10
CA LEU A 181 -8.32 0.68 20.13
C LEU A 181 -7.93 1.76 19.12
N PHE A 182 -8.37 1.63 17.87
CA PHE A 182 -8.14 2.64 16.85
C PHE A 182 -8.69 4.01 17.28
N HIS A 183 -9.97 4.07 17.67
CA HIS A 183 -10.62 5.34 17.95
C HIS A 183 -9.99 6.09 19.13
N ASP A 184 -9.72 5.40 20.23
CA ASP A 184 -9.08 6.00 21.40
C ASP A 184 -7.64 6.45 21.08
N THR A 185 -6.90 5.69 20.25
CA THR A 185 -5.53 6.03 19.84
C THR A 185 -5.48 7.32 19.05
N ILE A 186 -6.30 7.44 18.01
CA ILE A 186 -6.34 8.66 17.18
C ILE A 186 -6.84 9.84 17.99
N SER A 187 -7.88 9.65 18.83
CA SER A 187 -8.41 10.70 19.69
C SER A 187 -7.36 11.24 20.67
N ALA A 188 -6.58 10.36 21.30
CA ALA A 188 -5.53 10.77 22.23
C ALA A 188 -4.45 11.60 21.55
N ILE A 189 -4.05 11.24 20.33
CA ILE A 189 -3.04 11.95 19.53
C ILE A 189 -3.59 13.30 19.02
N ALA A 190 -4.82 13.31 18.51
CA ALA A 190 -5.47 14.51 18.00
C ALA A 190 -5.66 15.58 19.10
N ALA A 191 -6.02 15.15 20.31
CA ALA A 191 -6.20 16.01 21.48
C ALA A 191 -4.86 16.46 22.11
N HIS A 192 -3.73 15.88 21.72
CA HIS A 192 -2.44 16.23 22.29
C HIS A 192 -2.00 17.65 21.91
N ASP A 193 -1.49 18.39 22.90
CA ASP A 193 -0.91 19.72 22.72
C ASP A 193 0.60 19.61 22.48
N TRP A 194 0.97 19.68 21.21
CA TRP A 194 2.34 19.53 20.71
C TRP A 194 3.27 20.71 21.05
N LYS A 195 2.77 21.83 21.61
CA LYS A 195 3.54 23.02 22.04
C LYS A 195 4.29 23.81 20.95
N HIS A 196 4.56 23.23 19.79
CA HIS A 196 5.23 23.86 18.65
C HIS A 196 4.55 23.49 17.32
N GLY A 197 4.97 24.12 16.23
CA GLY A 197 4.50 23.83 14.87
C GLY A 197 5.22 22.64 14.23
N GLU A 198 5.06 22.51 12.91
CA GLU A 198 5.74 21.47 12.11
C GLU A 198 7.29 21.62 12.15
N PRO A 199 8.04 20.52 12.29
CA PRO A 199 7.59 19.18 12.67
C PRO A 199 7.20 19.12 14.16
N TYR A 200 6.06 18.49 14.45
CA TYR A 200 5.53 18.36 15.81
C TYR A 200 6.32 17.35 16.65
N PHE A 201 7.01 16.42 15.99
CA PHE A 201 7.83 15.38 16.61
C PHE A 201 8.93 14.90 15.65
N ASP A 202 9.87 14.16 16.22
CA ASP A 202 10.84 13.36 15.46
C ASP A 202 10.16 12.07 14.99
N GLU A 203 9.93 11.13 15.90
CA GLU A 203 9.12 9.93 15.67
C GLU A 203 7.96 9.87 16.68
N LEU A 204 6.75 9.69 16.17
CA LEU A 204 5.57 9.27 16.92
C LEU A 204 5.40 7.76 16.70
N ASN A 205 5.81 6.97 17.69
CA ASN A 205 5.66 5.53 17.67
C ASN A 205 4.30 5.13 18.24
N ILE A 206 3.61 4.22 17.55
CA ILE A 206 2.33 3.64 17.97
C ILE A 206 2.48 2.11 17.99
N ALA A 207 2.91 1.57 19.11
CA ALA A 207 3.07 0.12 19.28
C ALA A 207 1.72 -0.52 19.57
N VAL A 208 1.19 -1.29 18.64
CA VAL A 208 -0.09 -1.99 18.75
C VAL A 208 0.15 -3.50 18.83
N SER A 209 -0.50 -4.16 19.77
CA SER A 209 -0.50 -5.62 19.89
C SER A 209 -1.90 -6.14 19.67
N LEU A 210 -2.09 -7.03 18.69
CA LEU A 210 -3.36 -7.65 18.35
C LEU A 210 -3.23 -9.19 18.39
N PRO A 211 -4.19 -9.91 18.98
CA PRO A 211 -4.22 -11.37 18.97
C PRO A 211 -4.89 -11.90 17.69
N ILE A 212 -4.40 -11.43 16.54
CA ILE A 212 -5.00 -11.70 15.23
C ILE A 212 -3.89 -12.14 14.27
N THR A 213 -4.06 -13.30 13.66
CA THR A 213 -3.17 -13.78 12.60
C THR A 213 -3.73 -13.49 11.21
N ASP A 214 -2.86 -13.04 10.31
CA ASP A 214 -3.22 -12.81 8.91
C ASP A 214 -3.46 -14.14 8.16
N ARG A 215 -4.33 -14.09 7.13
CA ARG A 215 -4.58 -15.22 6.23
C ARG A 215 -4.04 -14.90 4.83
N ARG A 216 -2.98 -15.61 4.41
CA ARG A 216 -2.52 -15.57 3.01
C ARG A 216 -3.59 -16.19 2.11
N LEU A 217 -3.88 -15.53 0.99
CA LEU A 217 -4.78 -16.06 -0.03
C LEU A 217 -3.97 -16.80 -1.10
N PRO A 218 -4.54 -17.86 -1.73
CA PRO A 218 -3.87 -18.63 -2.77
C PRO A 218 -3.86 -17.91 -4.13
N TYR A 219 -3.55 -16.62 -4.14
CA TYR A 219 -3.47 -15.79 -5.35
C TYR A 219 -2.44 -14.68 -5.17
N ASP A 220 -1.44 -14.63 -6.05
CA ASP A 220 -0.33 -13.65 -6.05
C ASP A 220 0.11 -13.25 -4.64
N GLU A 221 0.12 -11.95 -4.33
CA GLU A 221 0.53 -11.36 -3.05
C GLU A 221 -0.61 -11.15 -2.06
N GLU A 222 -1.82 -11.60 -2.40
CA GLU A 222 -3.04 -11.25 -1.67
C GLU A 222 -3.14 -11.87 -0.27
N ARG A 223 -3.64 -11.05 0.66
CA ARG A 223 -3.74 -11.42 2.08
C ARG A 223 -4.93 -10.72 2.73
N LEU A 224 -5.54 -11.41 3.70
CA LEU A 224 -6.47 -10.80 4.64
C LEU A 224 -5.73 -10.50 5.94
N SER A 225 -5.44 -9.21 6.15
CA SER A 225 -4.61 -8.74 7.26
C SER A 225 -5.30 -7.62 8.02
N LEU A 226 -5.85 -7.94 9.19
CA LEU A 226 -6.34 -6.92 10.12
C LEU A 226 -5.19 -6.18 10.81
N THR A 227 -3.99 -6.76 10.85
CA THR A 227 -2.83 -6.10 11.46
C THR A 227 -2.27 -5.01 10.55
N GLU A 228 -2.21 -5.27 9.24
CA GLU A 228 -1.87 -4.28 8.21
C GLU A 228 -2.96 -3.22 8.08
N ALA A 229 -4.24 -3.64 8.04
CA ALA A 229 -5.35 -2.70 7.99
C ALA A 229 -5.31 -1.69 9.17
N MET A 230 -4.97 -2.15 10.39
CA MET A 230 -4.77 -1.27 11.55
C MET A 230 -3.56 -0.33 11.37
N HIS A 231 -2.46 -0.82 10.79
CA HIS A 231 -1.29 0.02 10.48
C HIS A 231 -1.69 1.16 9.55
N GLU A 232 -2.34 0.82 8.44
CA GLU A 232 -2.76 1.73 7.39
C GLU A 232 -3.84 2.72 7.87
N ASP A 233 -4.84 2.24 8.63
CA ASP A 233 -5.85 3.09 9.26
C ASP A 233 -5.19 4.12 10.18
N ILE A 234 -4.29 3.69 11.09
CA ILE A 234 -3.62 4.62 12.01
C ILE A 234 -2.77 5.64 11.25
N TYR A 235 -1.93 5.18 10.33
CA TYR A 235 -0.99 6.05 9.62
C TYR A 235 -1.72 7.15 8.86
N PHE A 236 -2.66 6.80 7.98
CA PHE A 236 -3.33 7.77 7.14
C PHE A 236 -4.34 8.64 7.91
N SER A 237 -5.03 8.10 8.93
CA SER A 237 -5.89 8.94 9.77
C SER A 237 -5.09 9.98 10.55
N LEU A 238 -3.86 9.66 10.97
CA LEU A 238 -3.00 10.64 11.62
C LEU A 238 -2.49 11.69 10.63
N LEU A 239 -2.14 11.32 9.39
CA LEU A 239 -1.82 12.30 8.35
C LEU A 239 -2.97 13.29 8.13
N GLU A 240 -4.20 12.80 8.06
CA GLU A 240 -5.42 13.62 7.92
C GLU A 240 -5.61 14.55 9.13
N VAL A 241 -5.44 14.03 10.35
CA VAL A 241 -5.51 14.83 11.59
C VAL A 241 -4.46 15.94 11.62
N PHE A 242 -3.21 15.64 11.29
CA PHE A 242 -2.14 16.65 11.27
C PHE A 242 -2.32 17.66 10.15
N GLN A 243 -2.83 17.25 8.99
CA GLN A 243 -3.19 18.16 7.89
C GLN A 243 -4.29 19.15 8.30
N LYS A 244 -5.33 18.67 8.98
CA LYS A 244 -6.35 19.56 9.55
C LYS A 244 -5.76 20.49 10.61
N LYS A 245 -4.88 19.96 11.47
CA LYS A 245 -4.23 20.74 12.55
C LYS A 245 -3.32 21.85 12.00
N SER A 246 -2.65 21.62 10.88
CA SER A 246 -1.83 22.62 10.19
C SER A 246 -2.64 23.65 9.40
N GLY A 247 -3.97 23.50 9.32
CA GLY A 247 -4.85 24.37 8.53
C GLY A 247 -4.70 24.20 7.02
N ARG A 248 -4.13 23.08 6.56
CA ARG A 248 -3.94 22.79 5.14
C ARG A 248 -5.21 22.18 4.54
N PRO A 249 -5.48 22.38 3.24
CA PRO A 249 -6.55 21.66 2.57
C PRO A 249 -6.24 20.16 2.52
N VAL A 250 -7.30 19.34 2.48
CA VAL A 250 -7.17 17.89 2.34
C VAL A 250 -6.40 17.55 1.06
N GLY A 251 -5.39 16.69 1.18
CA GLY A 251 -4.55 16.25 0.05
C GLY A 251 -3.34 17.15 -0.25
N ASP A 252 -3.09 18.23 0.50
CA ASP A 252 -1.83 18.97 0.46
C ASP A 252 -0.64 18.06 0.82
N ARG A 253 0.35 18.00 -0.06
CA ARG A 253 1.53 17.13 0.08
C ARG A 253 2.73 17.80 0.76
N GLY A 254 2.56 19.02 1.27
CA GLY A 254 3.59 19.79 1.97
C GLY A 254 3.54 19.67 3.49
N LEU A 255 2.73 18.77 4.05
CA LEU A 255 2.65 18.51 5.48
C LEU A 255 3.98 17.90 5.99
N GLN A 256 4.53 18.45 7.07
CA GLN A 256 5.74 17.93 7.72
C GLN A 256 5.47 17.64 9.21
N PRO A 257 4.72 16.58 9.57
CA PRO A 257 4.37 16.33 10.97
C PRO A 257 5.52 15.71 11.78
N GLY A 258 6.50 15.08 11.13
CA GLY A 258 7.42 14.09 11.70
C GLY A 258 7.08 12.66 11.26
N GLN A 259 7.85 11.68 11.72
CA GLN A 259 7.63 10.27 11.38
C GLN A 259 6.49 9.68 12.20
N ILE A 260 5.40 9.26 11.55
CA ILE A 260 4.31 8.52 12.18
C ILE A 260 4.56 7.03 11.94
N VAL A 261 4.77 6.26 13.00
CA VAL A 261 5.22 4.86 12.88
C VAL A 261 4.32 3.92 13.69
N PRO A 262 3.27 3.36 13.08
CA PRO A 262 2.52 2.26 13.66
C PRO A 262 3.36 0.97 13.61
N GLU A 263 3.61 0.38 14.77
CA GLU A 263 4.25 -0.94 14.90
C GLU A 263 3.18 -1.94 15.35
N VAL A 264 2.46 -2.53 14.39
CA VAL A 264 1.38 -3.49 14.67
C VAL A 264 1.92 -4.91 14.63
N ARG A 265 1.84 -5.62 15.76
CA ARG A 265 2.36 -6.98 15.90
C ARG A 265 1.31 -7.96 16.41
N PHE A 266 1.50 -9.22 16.05
CA PHE A 266 0.82 -10.32 16.71
C PHE A 266 1.29 -10.45 18.16
N HIS A 267 0.35 -10.60 19.08
CA HIS A 267 0.61 -11.00 20.45
C HIS A 267 -0.64 -11.69 20.99
N ASP A 268 -0.51 -12.93 21.47
CA ASP A 268 -1.63 -13.72 22.01
C ASP A 268 -2.02 -13.25 23.42
N ALA A 269 -2.55 -12.02 23.50
CA ALA A 269 -3.04 -11.40 24.72
C ALA A 269 -4.18 -10.43 24.41
N ALA A 270 -4.62 -9.69 25.43
CA ALA A 270 -5.54 -8.59 25.26
C ALA A 270 -4.98 -7.54 24.28
N PRO A 271 -5.78 -7.03 23.32
CA PRO A 271 -5.38 -5.93 22.45
C PRO A 271 -4.85 -4.75 23.26
N SER A 272 -3.74 -4.18 22.85
CA SER A 272 -3.14 -3.05 23.57
C SER A 272 -2.43 -2.09 22.63
N VAL A 273 -2.35 -0.84 23.04
CA VAL A 273 -1.62 0.21 22.34
C VAL A 273 -0.78 1.03 23.32
N ARG A 274 0.42 1.40 22.89
CA ARG A 274 1.30 2.35 23.57
C ARG A 274 1.81 3.37 22.55
N VAL A 275 1.53 4.64 22.82
CA VAL A 275 1.91 5.79 21.99
C VAL A 275 3.00 6.56 22.71
N GLU A 276 4.12 6.82 22.02
CA GLU A 276 5.21 7.62 22.57
C GLU A 276 5.95 8.41 21.51
N THR A 277 6.61 9.49 21.94
CA THR A 277 7.59 10.18 21.10
C THR A 277 8.99 9.61 21.32
N ARG A 278 9.71 9.41 20.22
CA ARG A 278 11.09 8.93 20.17
C ARG A 278 11.96 9.90 19.35
N PRO A 279 13.26 10.02 19.65
CA PRO A 279 14.20 10.69 18.75
C PRO A 279 14.32 9.90 17.44
N LEU A 280 14.74 10.57 16.37
CA LEU A 280 15.03 9.90 15.09
C LEU A 280 16.10 8.83 15.27
N ALA A 281 15.84 7.63 14.73
CA ALA A 281 16.84 6.58 14.69
C ALA A 281 17.94 6.96 13.69
N THR A 282 19.21 6.84 14.10
CA THR A 282 20.39 7.15 13.27
C THR A 282 21.25 5.94 12.94
N ALA A 283 20.95 4.78 13.54
CA ALA A 283 21.62 3.53 13.25
C ALA A 283 21.03 2.89 11.99
N ASP A 284 21.88 2.21 11.22
CA ASP A 284 21.46 1.43 10.06
C ASP A 284 21.37 -0.05 10.45
N ALA A 285 20.32 -0.73 10.01
CA ALA A 285 20.13 -2.15 10.21
C ALA A 285 21.09 -2.94 9.30
N VAL A 286 21.76 -3.92 9.90
CA VAL A 286 22.61 -4.88 9.20
C VAL A 286 21.73 -5.99 8.63
N THR A 287 21.79 -6.19 7.31
CA THR A 287 21.16 -7.31 6.62
C THR A 287 22.21 -8.11 5.85
N ALA A 288 21.87 -9.35 5.48
CA ALA A 288 22.76 -10.18 4.68
C ALA A 288 23.07 -9.51 3.32
N GLU A 289 24.32 -9.59 2.91
CA GLU A 289 24.74 -9.14 1.59
C GLU A 289 24.16 -10.07 0.52
N GLN A 290 23.71 -9.48 -0.58
CA GLN A 290 23.12 -10.20 -1.70
C GLN A 290 23.93 -9.94 -2.98
N VAL A 291 23.93 -10.88 -3.92
CA VAL A 291 24.45 -10.59 -5.26
C VAL A 291 23.46 -9.64 -5.95
N LEU A 292 23.90 -8.46 -6.37
CA LEU A 292 23.02 -7.41 -6.90
C LEU A 292 22.08 -7.89 -8.03
N GLY A 293 22.59 -8.74 -8.93
CA GLY A 293 21.81 -9.27 -10.05
C GLY A 293 20.72 -10.27 -9.67
N GLU A 294 20.81 -10.85 -8.47
CA GLU A 294 20.00 -11.95 -7.95
C GLU A 294 19.36 -11.59 -6.59
N ALA A 295 19.33 -10.30 -6.23
CA ALA A 295 18.79 -9.87 -4.96
C ALA A 295 17.31 -10.27 -4.85
N GLN A 296 16.94 -10.91 -3.75
CA GLN A 296 15.59 -11.43 -3.50
C GLN A 296 14.82 -10.60 -2.47
N ALA A 297 15.46 -9.56 -1.93
CA ALA A 297 14.92 -8.66 -0.93
C ALA A 297 15.62 -7.29 -1.03
N PRO A 298 15.07 -6.24 -0.39
CA PRO A 298 15.72 -4.93 -0.31
C PRO A 298 17.16 -5.03 0.24
N LEU A 299 18.08 -4.25 -0.33
CA LEU A 299 19.49 -4.24 0.06
C LEU A 299 19.71 -3.55 1.42
N SER A 300 20.87 -3.76 2.04
CA SER A 300 21.28 -2.90 3.17
C SER A 300 21.72 -1.51 2.68
N ALA A 301 21.64 -0.49 3.54
CA ALA A 301 22.13 0.85 3.22
C ALA A 301 23.65 0.84 2.95
N ASP A 302 24.36 0.01 3.72
CA ASP A 302 25.80 -0.22 3.57
C ASP A 302 26.13 -0.92 2.23
N GLN A 303 25.34 -1.91 1.80
CA GLN A 303 25.50 -2.50 0.47
C GLN A 303 25.21 -1.48 -0.64
N ILE A 304 24.10 -0.74 -0.59
CA ILE A 304 23.78 0.31 -1.58
C ILE A 304 24.94 1.30 -1.71
N LYS A 305 25.52 1.71 -0.58
CA LYS A 305 26.70 2.58 -0.53
C LYS A 305 27.92 1.97 -1.22
N ARG A 306 28.19 0.68 -1.05
CA ARG A 306 29.29 0.01 -1.75
C ARG A 306 29.03 -0.08 -3.26
N GLU A 307 27.82 -0.47 -3.64
CA GLU A 307 27.42 -0.61 -5.04
C GLU A 307 27.56 0.72 -5.79
N ILE A 308 27.10 1.84 -5.20
CA ILE A 308 27.24 3.15 -5.84
C ILE A 308 28.70 3.61 -5.92
N ILE A 309 29.52 3.34 -4.90
CA ILE A 309 30.97 3.66 -4.93
C ILE A 309 31.69 2.87 -6.02
N ALA A 310 31.30 1.61 -6.23
CA ALA A 310 31.90 0.73 -7.23
C ALA A 310 31.67 1.22 -8.67
N LEU A 311 30.64 2.04 -8.92
CA LEU A 311 30.39 2.65 -10.24
C LEU A 311 31.47 3.66 -10.66
N GLY A 312 32.24 4.22 -9.72
CA GLY A 312 33.24 5.25 -10.00
C GLY A 312 32.63 6.65 -10.18
N GLY A 313 33.16 7.45 -11.11
CA GLY A 313 32.63 8.80 -11.40
C GLY A 313 32.93 9.88 -10.34
N LEU A 314 32.23 11.02 -10.47
CA LEU A 314 32.28 12.11 -9.50
C LEU A 314 31.19 11.93 -8.44
N PRO A 315 31.54 11.62 -7.17
CA PRO A 315 30.55 11.49 -6.11
C PRO A 315 30.01 12.85 -5.66
N PHE A 316 28.73 12.88 -5.28
CA PHE A 316 28.12 14.02 -4.59
C PHE A 316 27.09 13.52 -3.56
N GLU A 317 26.81 14.34 -2.54
CA GLU A 317 25.96 13.94 -1.43
C GLU A 317 25.06 15.07 -0.91
N ALA A 318 23.94 14.65 -0.32
CA ALA A 318 23.08 15.47 0.53
C ALA A 318 22.91 14.78 1.90
N LYS A 319 22.16 15.42 2.81
CA LYS A 319 21.85 14.86 4.13
C LYS A 319 20.36 14.74 4.34
N SER A 320 19.94 13.64 4.95
CA SER A 320 18.58 13.48 5.45
C SER A 320 18.33 14.30 6.71
N ARG A 321 17.07 14.41 7.15
CA ARG A 321 16.74 15.08 8.42
C ARG A 321 17.43 14.38 9.61
N ALA A 322 17.54 13.06 9.62
CA ALA A 322 18.25 12.33 10.68
C ALA A 322 19.78 12.35 10.52
N GLY A 323 20.32 13.03 9.50
CA GLY A 323 21.75 13.17 9.26
C GLY A 323 22.40 12.03 8.46
N ARG A 324 21.61 11.10 7.91
CA ARG A 324 22.12 10.07 6.99
C ARG A 324 22.59 10.69 5.69
N SER A 325 23.55 10.04 5.05
CA SER A 325 24.06 10.48 3.75
C SER A 325 23.13 10.01 2.64
N VAL A 326 22.59 10.94 1.85
CA VAL A 326 22.00 10.62 0.55
C VAL A 326 23.14 10.69 -0.46
N ARG A 327 23.49 9.56 -1.07
CA ARG A 327 24.65 9.46 -1.97
C ARG A 327 24.22 9.31 -3.41
N ALA A 328 24.88 10.06 -4.27
CA ALA A 328 24.74 9.97 -5.70
C ALA A 328 26.11 9.98 -6.39
N THR A 329 26.12 9.65 -7.67
CA THR A 329 27.32 9.66 -8.50
C THR A 329 27.00 10.22 -9.88
N TYR A 330 27.92 11.02 -10.41
CA TYR A 330 27.87 11.58 -11.75
C TYR A 330 28.88 10.87 -12.65
N ILE A 331 28.38 10.26 -13.72
CA ILE A 331 29.16 9.68 -14.80
C ILE A 331 29.10 10.67 -15.97
N GLN A 332 30.24 11.32 -16.25
CA GLN A 332 30.35 12.29 -17.33
C GLN A 332 30.67 11.58 -18.65
N GLY A 333 29.93 11.95 -19.70
CA GLY A 333 30.14 11.43 -21.05
C GLY A 333 29.70 12.43 -22.11
N SER A 334 29.61 11.98 -23.37
CA SER A 334 29.24 12.80 -24.53
C SER A 334 27.78 12.65 -24.95
N ASP A 335 27.10 11.62 -24.46
CA ASP A 335 25.69 11.35 -24.76
C ASP A 335 24.77 12.41 -24.14
N ALA A 336 23.50 12.41 -24.55
CA ALA A 336 22.47 13.21 -23.91
C ALA A 336 22.32 12.77 -22.44
N ALA A 337 22.43 13.73 -21.52
CA ALA A 337 22.47 13.44 -20.09
C ALA A 337 21.10 13.01 -19.54
N MET A 338 21.12 12.00 -18.68
CA MET A 338 19.95 11.46 -17.98
C MET A 338 20.14 11.48 -16.46
N MET A 339 19.09 11.79 -15.72
CA MET A 339 19.05 11.59 -14.27
C MET A 339 18.34 10.27 -13.94
N ILE A 340 18.89 9.49 -13.04
CA ILE A 340 18.30 8.25 -12.52
C ILE A 340 18.10 8.41 -11.01
N SER A 341 16.88 8.27 -10.53
CA SER A 341 16.60 8.23 -9.08
C SER A 341 15.75 7.03 -8.70
N ALA A 342 15.87 6.60 -7.44
CA ALA A 342 15.02 5.59 -6.84
C ALA A 342 14.95 5.79 -5.32
N GLY A 343 14.00 5.09 -4.67
CA GLY A 343 13.86 5.11 -3.22
C GLY A 343 13.48 6.48 -2.67
N GLN A 344 12.77 7.29 -3.46
CA GLN A 344 12.09 8.49 -2.97
C GLN A 344 11.07 8.11 -1.90
N HIS A 345 10.24 7.10 -2.21
CA HIS A 345 9.43 6.40 -1.25
C HIS A 345 10.16 5.12 -0.84
N ALA A 346 10.40 4.97 0.46
CA ALA A 346 11.39 4.00 0.89
C ALA A 346 10.86 2.55 0.95
N ASN A 347 9.53 2.38 0.94
CA ASN A 347 8.85 1.08 0.84
C ASN A 347 8.77 0.55 -0.61
N GLU A 348 9.08 1.37 -1.61
CA GLU A 348 9.08 1.03 -3.04
C GLU A 348 10.49 0.59 -3.48
N THR A 349 10.82 -0.67 -3.21
CA THR A 349 12.22 -1.11 -3.06
C THR A 349 12.86 -1.71 -4.31
N THR A 350 12.07 -2.15 -5.31
CA THR A 350 12.65 -2.73 -6.54
C THR A 350 13.39 -1.70 -7.38
N GLY A 351 12.98 -0.43 -7.33
CA GLY A 351 13.62 0.68 -8.03
C GLY A 351 15.09 0.86 -7.61
N VAL A 352 15.41 0.67 -6.33
CA VAL A 352 16.78 0.81 -5.81
C VAL A 352 17.75 -0.16 -6.50
N VAL A 353 17.36 -1.43 -6.55
CA VAL A 353 18.15 -2.49 -7.19
C VAL A 353 18.16 -2.31 -8.72
N GLY A 354 17.02 -1.95 -9.31
CA GLY A 354 16.88 -1.68 -10.73
C GLY A 354 17.82 -0.57 -11.22
N ALA A 355 17.89 0.55 -10.49
CA ALA A 355 18.78 1.67 -10.79
C ALA A 355 20.26 1.25 -10.75
N LEU A 356 20.69 0.56 -9.69
CA LEU A 356 22.07 0.11 -9.54
C LEU A 356 22.48 -0.89 -10.63
N ARG A 357 21.61 -1.85 -10.96
CA ARG A 357 21.86 -2.81 -12.05
C ARG A 357 21.96 -2.12 -13.41
N ALA A 358 21.09 -1.14 -13.67
CA ALA A 358 21.12 -0.40 -14.92
C ALA A 358 22.39 0.45 -15.04
N ALA A 359 22.77 1.15 -13.97
CA ALA A 359 24.00 1.93 -13.94
C ALA A 359 25.24 1.07 -14.20
N ASN A 360 25.34 -0.11 -13.57
CA ASN A 360 26.42 -1.07 -13.83
C ASN A 360 26.53 -1.48 -15.32
N ARG A 361 25.41 -1.57 -16.04
CA ARG A 361 25.42 -1.80 -17.49
C ARG A 361 25.79 -0.55 -18.27
N LEU A 362 25.28 0.62 -17.89
CA LEU A 362 25.52 1.89 -18.60
C LEU A 362 26.98 2.33 -18.52
N ILE A 363 27.67 2.15 -17.38
CA ILE A 363 29.09 2.54 -17.24
C ILE A 363 30.04 1.78 -18.18
N SER A 364 29.59 0.68 -18.79
CA SER A 364 30.37 -0.03 -19.82
C SER A 364 30.36 0.66 -21.18
N ARG A 365 29.52 1.69 -21.37
CA ARG A 365 29.45 2.48 -22.61
C ARG A 365 30.33 3.72 -22.46
N GLU A 366 31.30 3.87 -23.37
CA GLU A 366 32.29 4.97 -23.30
C GLU A 366 31.67 6.37 -23.30
N SER A 367 30.54 6.55 -23.97
CA SER A 367 29.85 7.83 -24.09
C SER A 367 28.83 8.11 -22.98
N ALA A 368 28.66 7.18 -22.03
CA ALA A 368 27.60 7.23 -21.03
C ALA A 368 27.63 8.52 -20.21
N HIS A 369 26.49 9.17 -20.12
CA HIS A 369 26.34 10.47 -19.47
C HIS A 369 25.08 10.48 -18.60
N PHE A 370 25.25 10.32 -17.28
CA PHE A 370 24.12 10.28 -16.35
C PHE A 370 24.51 10.57 -14.90
N THR A 371 23.51 10.90 -14.09
CA THR A 371 23.61 10.83 -12.62
C THR A 371 22.75 9.69 -12.09
N ILE A 372 23.15 9.12 -10.96
CA ILE A 372 22.36 8.12 -10.23
C ILE A 372 22.27 8.47 -8.74
N SER A 373 21.05 8.52 -8.22
CA SER A 373 20.70 8.62 -6.80
C SER A 373 19.77 7.46 -6.41
N PRO A 374 20.31 6.28 -6.06
CA PRO A 374 19.53 5.05 -5.98
C PRO A 374 18.68 4.92 -4.69
N GLN A 375 18.91 5.77 -3.70
CA GLN A 375 18.21 5.76 -2.42
C GLN A 375 18.08 7.20 -1.89
N GLU A 376 17.00 7.88 -2.26
CA GLU A 376 16.80 9.28 -1.89
C GLU A 376 16.27 9.48 -0.46
N ASN A 377 15.50 8.54 0.08
CA ASN A 377 14.93 8.60 1.43
C ASN A 377 15.56 7.54 2.36
N PRO A 378 16.80 7.73 2.84
CA PRO A 378 17.48 6.76 3.69
C PRO A 378 16.85 6.65 5.09
N ASP A 379 16.18 7.70 5.59
CA ASP A 379 15.52 7.66 6.90
C ASP A 379 14.26 6.79 6.86
N GLY A 380 13.42 6.95 5.83
CA GLY A 380 12.30 6.05 5.58
C GLY A 380 12.76 4.62 5.34
N TYR A 381 13.91 4.42 4.69
CA TYR A 381 14.42 3.09 4.35
C TYR A 381 14.77 2.25 5.59
N GLU A 382 15.30 2.89 6.63
CA GLU A 382 15.56 2.20 7.90
C GLU A 382 14.28 1.97 8.72
N ILE A 383 13.26 2.82 8.59
CA ILE A 383 11.91 2.51 9.10
C ILE A 383 11.34 1.30 8.37
N HIS A 384 11.42 1.26 7.04
CA HIS A 384 10.92 0.16 6.23
C HIS A 384 11.52 -1.17 6.71
N LYS A 385 12.86 -1.24 6.87
CA LYS A 385 13.51 -2.44 7.41
C LYS A 385 13.05 -2.81 8.82
N ARG A 386 12.92 -1.82 9.72
CA ARG A 386 12.43 -2.06 11.08
C ARG A 386 11.03 -2.68 11.06
N LEU A 387 10.16 -2.19 10.19
CA LEU A 387 8.79 -2.69 10.06
C LEU A 387 8.74 -4.05 9.35
N CYS A 388 9.55 -4.28 8.32
CA CYS A 388 9.67 -5.59 7.67
C CYS A 388 10.18 -6.69 8.62
N ALA A 389 11.02 -6.35 9.60
CA ALA A 389 11.45 -7.29 10.63
C ALA A 389 10.29 -7.77 11.52
N LEU A 390 9.23 -6.96 11.65
CA LEU A 390 8.01 -7.32 12.36
C LEU A 390 7.02 -8.04 11.44
N GLN A 391 6.79 -7.50 10.25
CA GLN A 391 5.79 -7.97 9.29
C GLN A 391 6.35 -7.82 7.86
N PRO A 392 7.04 -8.82 7.30
CA PRO A 392 7.72 -8.66 6.02
C PRO A 392 6.77 -8.40 4.85
N HIS A 393 5.52 -8.86 4.94
CA HIS A 393 4.54 -8.82 3.85
C HIS A 393 3.48 -7.73 4.05
N HIS A 394 3.78 -6.64 4.76
CA HIS A 394 2.91 -5.46 4.83
C HIS A 394 3.47 -4.29 3.99
N MET A 395 2.60 -3.42 3.49
CA MET A 395 2.94 -2.30 2.59
C MET A 395 3.86 -1.26 3.23
N HIS A 396 3.72 -1.07 4.55
CA HIS A 396 4.52 -0.15 5.35
C HIS A 396 4.53 1.29 4.84
N HIS A 397 3.36 1.85 4.50
CA HIS A 397 3.28 3.24 4.06
C HIS A 397 3.83 4.24 5.09
N ALA A 398 3.94 3.86 6.37
CA ALA A 398 4.67 4.63 7.38
C ALA A 398 6.14 4.94 7.01
N ALA A 399 6.74 4.17 6.10
CA ALA A 399 8.09 4.38 5.57
C ALA A 399 8.12 5.16 4.24
N ARG A 400 6.97 5.47 3.64
CA ARG A 400 6.87 6.17 2.35
C ARG A 400 7.50 7.57 2.42
N TYR A 401 7.13 8.35 3.42
CA TYR A 401 7.57 9.73 3.57
C TYR A 401 8.92 9.87 4.28
N THR A 402 9.52 11.05 4.16
CA THR A 402 10.83 11.33 4.77
C THR A 402 10.73 11.43 6.29
N ALA A 403 11.85 11.69 6.97
CA ALA A 403 11.81 11.95 8.40
C ALA A 403 11.08 13.25 8.78
N LEU A 404 10.80 14.17 7.85
CA LEU A 404 9.87 15.29 8.07
C LEU A 404 8.40 14.84 7.99
N GLY A 405 8.12 13.66 7.41
CA GLY A 405 6.79 13.14 7.12
C GLY A 405 6.13 13.78 5.89
N ASP A 406 6.92 14.40 5.01
CA ASP A 406 6.49 14.94 3.71
C ASP A 406 6.81 14.03 2.53
N ASP A 407 6.09 14.27 1.42
CA ASP A 407 6.44 13.76 0.10
C ASP A 407 7.64 14.55 -0.45
N LEU A 408 8.77 13.85 -0.61
CA LEU A 408 10.04 14.43 -1.05
C LEU A 408 9.89 15.21 -2.36
N GLU A 409 9.04 14.75 -3.29
CA GLU A 409 8.81 15.43 -4.57
C GLU A 409 8.27 16.85 -4.36
N TYR A 410 7.44 17.08 -3.35
CA TYR A 410 6.73 18.34 -3.18
C TYR A 410 7.48 19.36 -2.31
N ARG A 411 8.61 18.98 -1.70
CA ARG A 411 9.41 19.89 -0.85
C ARG A 411 9.97 21.09 -1.64
N LYS A 412 9.87 22.28 -1.07
CA LYS A 412 10.37 23.55 -1.65
C LYS A 412 10.97 24.44 -0.56
N GLY A 413 11.74 25.46 -0.96
CA GLY A 413 12.28 26.48 -0.05
C GLY A 413 13.66 26.14 0.52
N GLU A 414 13.95 26.70 1.69
CA GLU A 414 15.17 26.40 2.45
C GLU A 414 15.09 24.99 3.08
N GLY A 415 16.23 24.39 3.42
CA GLY A 415 16.24 23.08 4.08
C GLY A 415 15.75 21.95 3.16
N LEU A 416 16.33 21.82 1.96
CA LEU A 416 15.94 20.78 1.01
C LEU A 416 16.29 19.35 1.47
N TYR A 417 17.20 19.19 2.44
CA TYR A 417 17.67 17.89 2.96
C TYR A 417 17.92 16.89 1.83
N GLU A 418 17.21 15.77 1.82
CA GLU A 418 17.32 14.71 0.82
C GLU A 418 17.13 15.24 -0.62
N LYS A 419 16.15 16.14 -0.84
CA LYS A 419 15.84 16.71 -2.16
C LYS A 419 17.00 17.52 -2.76
N ALA A 420 17.95 17.99 -1.95
CA ALA A 420 19.13 18.70 -2.45
C ALA A 420 19.95 17.85 -3.43
N ILE A 421 19.85 16.51 -3.34
CA ILE A 421 20.53 15.61 -4.27
C ILE A 421 20.10 15.82 -5.72
N ARG A 422 18.80 16.10 -5.96
CA ARG A 422 18.27 16.32 -7.31
C ARG A 422 18.72 17.65 -7.90
N VAL A 423 18.78 18.69 -7.06
CA VAL A 423 19.27 20.01 -7.47
C VAL A 423 20.72 19.94 -7.93
N GLU A 424 21.58 19.23 -7.20
CA GLU A 424 22.97 19.05 -7.62
C GLU A 424 23.08 18.15 -8.85
N ALA A 425 22.29 17.08 -8.95
CA ALA A 425 22.25 16.22 -10.13
C ALA A 425 21.88 16.98 -11.42
N GLU A 426 20.88 17.87 -11.35
CA GLU A 426 20.48 18.73 -12.46
C GLU A 426 21.59 19.71 -12.84
N LYS A 427 22.20 20.36 -11.84
CA LYS A 427 23.30 21.31 -12.06
C LYS A 427 24.52 20.67 -12.71
N LEU A 428 24.83 19.41 -12.38
CA LEU A 428 25.95 18.68 -12.95
C LEU A 428 25.70 18.23 -14.40
N THR A 429 24.45 17.95 -14.76
CA THR A 429 24.12 17.27 -16.03
C THR A 429 23.43 18.15 -17.05
N GLY A 430 22.60 19.11 -16.63
CA GLY A 430 21.63 19.76 -17.52
C GLY A 430 20.70 18.75 -18.20
N ALA A 431 20.36 17.65 -17.51
CA ALA A 431 19.63 16.52 -18.08
C ALA A 431 18.29 16.92 -18.72
N LYS A 432 17.93 16.22 -19.80
CA LYS A 432 16.65 16.38 -20.49
C LYS A 432 15.58 15.39 -20.01
N LEU A 433 16.03 14.30 -19.39
CA LEU A 433 15.19 13.22 -18.90
C LEU A 433 15.59 12.83 -17.49
N HIS A 434 14.59 12.73 -16.62
CA HIS A 434 14.70 12.17 -15.29
C HIS A 434 13.87 10.89 -15.23
N VAL A 435 14.52 9.76 -15.01
CA VAL A 435 13.89 8.46 -14.77
C VAL A 435 13.81 8.26 -13.27
N ASN A 436 12.61 8.36 -12.71
CA ASN A 436 12.33 8.25 -11.28
C ASN A 436 11.62 6.93 -10.99
N LEU A 437 12.35 6.00 -10.36
CA LEU A 437 11.86 4.64 -10.15
C LEU A 437 11.02 4.54 -8.88
N HIS A 438 9.82 4.01 -9.04
CA HIS A 438 8.78 3.96 -8.03
C HIS A 438 8.04 2.62 -8.09
N GLY A 439 7.22 2.39 -7.07
CA GLY A 439 6.40 1.21 -6.91
C GLY A 439 5.11 1.52 -6.18
N TYR A 440 4.27 0.51 -6.01
CA TYR A 440 2.98 0.66 -5.33
C TYR A 440 2.51 -0.69 -4.75
N PRO A 441 1.39 -0.72 -4.00
CA PRO A 441 0.84 -1.95 -3.43
C PRO A 441 0.78 -3.12 -4.41
N SER A 442 1.42 -4.24 -4.04
CA SER A 442 1.32 -5.50 -4.81
C SER A 442 0.10 -6.35 -4.44
N HIS A 443 -0.65 -5.93 -3.43
CA HIS A 443 -1.91 -6.51 -3.02
C HIS A 443 -2.93 -5.44 -2.57
N GLU A 444 -4.16 -5.84 -2.22
CA GLU A 444 -5.22 -4.87 -1.87
C GLU A 444 -4.88 -3.99 -0.66
N TRP A 445 -4.94 -2.67 -0.85
CA TRP A 445 -4.78 -1.69 0.22
C TRP A 445 -6.12 -1.30 0.84
N THR A 446 -6.31 -1.56 2.13
CA THR A 446 -7.58 -1.29 2.83
C THR A 446 -7.42 -0.46 4.11
N ARG A 447 -8.43 0.37 4.39
CA ARG A 447 -8.58 1.18 5.61
C ARG A 447 -9.99 1.00 6.21
N PRO A 448 -10.32 -0.19 6.76
CA PRO A 448 -11.68 -0.52 7.16
C PRO A 448 -12.28 0.48 8.15
N LEU A 449 -11.52 1.00 9.13
CA LEU A 449 -12.06 1.91 10.13
C LEU A 449 -12.20 3.36 9.64
N SER A 450 -11.71 3.63 8.41
CA SER A 450 -11.71 4.94 7.76
C SER A 450 -12.33 4.91 6.36
N GLY A 451 -13.46 4.19 6.19
CA GLY A 451 -14.23 4.21 4.94
C GLY A 451 -13.86 3.13 3.92
N TYR A 452 -13.01 2.18 4.30
CA TYR A 452 -12.44 1.10 3.47
C TYR A 452 -11.47 1.57 2.38
N VAL A 453 -11.91 2.49 1.52
CA VAL A 453 -11.11 3.01 0.41
C VAL A 453 -10.24 4.17 0.90
N PRO A 454 -8.91 4.12 0.69
CA PRO A 454 -8.03 5.22 1.08
C PRO A 454 -8.40 6.54 0.38
N ARG A 455 -8.79 7.55 1.16
CA ARG A 455 -9.10 8.90 0.66
C ARG A 455 -7.92 9.44 -0.16
N SER A 456 -8.21 10.02 -1.32
CA SER A 456 -7.22 10.55 -2.28
C SER A 456 -6.29 9.53 -2.93
N PHE A 457 -6.36 8.25 -2.55
CA PHE A 457 -5.54 7.18 -3.11
C PHE A 457 -6.37 6.00 -3.66
N ALA A 458 -7.67 6.23 -3.95
CA ALA A 458 -8.57 5.19 -4.42
C ALA A 458 -8.05 4.42 -5.66
N MET A 459 -7.33 5.07 -6.58
CA MET A 459 -6.77 4.40 -7.77
C MET A 459 -5.62 3.43 -7.46
N TRP A 460 -5.03 3.48 -6.27
CA TRP A 460 -3.91 2.62 -5.83
C TRP A 460 -4.38 1.46 -4.95
N THR A 461 -5.68 1.36 -4.69
CA THR A 461 -6.27 0.31 -3.85
C THR A 461 -5.97 -1.10 -4.34
N LEU A 462 -5.96 -1.31 -5.66
CA LEU A 462 -5.79 -2.63 -6.28
C LEU A 462 -4.57 -2.67 -7.23
N PRO A 463 -3.84 -3.79 -7.28
CA PRO A 463 -2.85 -4.09 -8.32
C PRO A 463 -3.47 -4.07 -9.72
N LYS A 464 -2.76 -3.43 -10.66
CA LYS A 464 -3.18 -3.24 -12.07
C LYS A 464 -2.00 -3.30 -13.05
N GLY A 465 -0.99 -4.08 -12.71
CA GLY A 465 0.22 -4.29 -13.50
C GLY A 465 1.28 -3.21 -13.27
N PHE A 466 2.41 -3.38 -13.95
CA PHE A 466 3.45 -2.36 -14.09
C PHE A 466 2.95 -1.25 -15.03
N PHE A 467 2.87 -0.01 -14.54
CA PHE A 467 2.43 1.12 -15.34
C PHE A 467 3.44 2.27 -15.28
N LEU A 468 3.33 3.18 -16.26
CA LEU A 468 4.29 4.26 -16.45
C LEU A 468 3.57 5.61 -16.46
N ILE A 469 4.17 6.61 -15.81
CA ILE A 469 3.71 7.99 -15.85
C ILE A 469 4.79 8.82 -16.51
N ILE A 470 4.44 9.62 -17.51
CA ILE A 470 5.34 10.61 -18.09
C ILE A 470 4.80 12.01 -17.84
N ARG A 471 5.60 12.79 -17.13
CA ARG A 471 5.41 14.23 -16.96
C ARG A 471 6.32 14.96 -17.92
N HIS A 472 5.79 15.98 -18.59
CA HIS A 472 6.56 16.75 -19.55
C HIS A 472 6.21 18.23 -19.50
N HIS A 473 7.13 19.07 -19.94
CA HIS A 473 6.82 20.48 -20.20
C HIS A 473 5.85 20.60 -21.37
N ALA A 474 5.05 21.67 -21.40
CA ALA A 474 4.05 21.88 -22.44
C ALA A 474 4.61 21.79 -23.88
N SER A 475 5.85 22.23 -24.11
CA SER A 475 6.52 22.20 -25.42
C SER A 475 7.18 20.87 -25.79
N TRP A 476 7.10 19.86 -24.92
CA TRP A 476 7.80 18.57 -25.03
C TRP A 476 6.89 17.37 -25.29
N GLU A 477 5.61 17.61 -25.59
CA GLU A 477 4.61 16.55 -25.81
C GLU A 477 5.05 15.52 -26.86
N ARG A 478 5.61 15.97 -27.99
CA ARG A 478 6.09 15.06 -29.06
C ARG A 478 7.19 14.12 -28.55
N GLN A 479 8.15 14.67 -27.80
CA GLN A 479 9.25 13.92 -27.23
C GLN A 479 8.77 12.95 -26.15
N ALA A 480 7.77 13.36 -25.36
CA ALA A 480 7.16 12.49 -24.35
C ALA A 480 6.47 11.28 -25.00
N GLU A 481 5.64 11.50 -26.03
CA GLU A 481 4.96 10.42 -26.77
C GLU A 481 5.97 9.47 -27.45
N GLU A 482 7.04 10.00 -28.05
CA GLU A 482 8.06 9.17 -28.68
C GLU A 482 8.90 8.40 -27.65
N LEU A 483 9.24 9.01 -26.49
CA LEU A 483 9.94 8.34 -25.41
C LEU A 483 9.13 7.16 -24.87
N ILE A 484 7.86 7.40 -24.50
CA ILE A 484 7.02 6.38 -23.86
C ILE A 484 6.72 5.21 -24.81
N ASP A 485 6.52 5.47 -26.11
CA ASP A 485 6.34 4.41 -27.11
C ASP A 485 7.58 3.53 -27.23
N ARG A 486 8.78 4.13 -27.31
CA ARG A 486 10.05 3.37 -27.40
C ARG A 486 10.30 2.54 -26.15
N VAL A 487 10.11 3.14 -24.97
CA VAL A 487 10.30 2.45 -23.68
C VAL A 487 9.34 1.28 -23.53
N THR A 488 8.05 1.50 -23.78
CA THR A 488 7.04 0.43 -23.65
C THR A 488 7.21 -0.68 -24.69
N LYS A 489 7.69 -0.38 -25.91
CA LYS A 489 8.07 -1.40 -26.91
C LYS A 489 9.20 -2.30 -26.42
N HIS A 490 10.21 -1.73 -25.77
CA HIS A 490 11.30 -2.52 -25.18
C HIS A 490 10.78 -3.39 -24.04
N LEU A 491 10.00 -2.82 -23.12
CA LEU A 491 9.40 -3.56 -22.02
C LEU A 491 8.47 -4.69 -22.49
N ALA A 492 7.76 -4.49 -23.60
CA ALA A 492 6.90 -5.49 -24.21
C ALA A 492 7.69 -6.71 -24.73
N ALA A 493 8.99 -6.57 -24.99
CA ALA A 493 9.87 -7.67 -25.40
C ALA A 493 10.41 -8.49 -24.22
N ILE A 494 10.20 -8.06 -22.98
CA ILE A 494 10.58 -8.82 -21.77
C ILE A 494 9.59 -9.98 -21.60
N ASP A 495 10.12 -11.19 -21.52
CA ASP A 495 9.31 -12.40 -21.41
C ASP A 495 8.38 -12.35 -20.19
N GLY A 496 7.11 -12.68 -20.41
CA GLY A 496 6.06 -12.71 -19.40
C GLY A 496 5.55 -11.36 -18.88
N LEU A 497 6.22 -10.22 -19.10
CA LEU A 497 5.84 -8.95 -18.48
C LEU A 497 4.47 -8.41 -18.97
N VAL A 498 4.20 -8.51 -20.27
CA VAL A 498 2.88 -8.13 -20.83
C VAL A 498 1.78 -9.08 -20.34
N ALA A 499 2.08 -10.37 -20.22
CA ALA A 499 1.12 -11.35 -19.71
C ALA A 499 0.77 -11.09 -18.24
N TYR A 500 1.79 -10.75 -17.43
CA TYR A 500 1.64 -10.32 -16.04
C TYR A 500 0.72 -9.09 -15.93
N ASN A 501 0.99 -8.03 -16.70
CA ASN A 501 0.14 -6.84 -16.72
C ASN A 501 -1.30 -7.17 -17.11
N ASN A 502 -1.49 -7.91 -18.19
CA ASN A 502 -2.81 -8.26 -18.67
C ASN A 502 -3.61 -9.10 -17.65
N ALA A 503 -2.94 -9.94 -16.84
CA ALA A 503 -3.59 -10.69 -15.78
C ALA A 503 -4.12 -9.77 -14.67
N GLN A 504 -3.29 -8.85 -14.17
CA GLN A 504 -3.71 -7.91 -13.12
C GLN A 504 -4.77 -6.92 -13.62
N ILE A 505 -4.65 -6.39 -14.85
CA ILE A 505 -5.65 -5.49 -15.43
C ILE A 505 -7.01 -6.17 -15.54
N ARG A 506 -7.07 -7.41 -16.04
CA ARG A 506 -8.34 -8.15 -16.12
C ARG A 506 -9.00 -8.34 -14.75
N LEU A 507 -8.21 -8.66 -13.72
CA LEU A 507 -8.74 -8.83 -12.38
C LEU A 507 -9.19 -7.48 -11.78
N PHE A 508 -8.40 -6.43 -11.96
CA PHE A 508 -8.76 -5.06 -11.58
C PHE A 508 -10.11 -4.67 -12.18
N GLU A 509 -10.31 -4.88 -13.49
CA GLU A 509 -11.52 -4.47 -14.21
C GLU A 509 -12.79 -5.16 -13.68
N GLN A 510 -12.68 -6.40 -13.23
CA GLN A 510 -13.79 -7.14 -12.63
C GLN A 510 -14.23 -6.57 -11.28
N HIS A 511 -13.29 -5.98 -10.51
CA HIS A 511 -13.51 -5.57 -9.12
C HIS A 511 -13.49 -4.05 -8.89
N ALA A 512 -13.05 -3.25 -9.86
CA ALA A 512 -12.95 -1.79 -9.75
C ALA A 512 -13.60 -1.05 -10.91
N GLY A 513 -13.85 -1.72 -12.04
CA GLY A 513 -14.20 -1.07 -13.32
C GLY A 513 -12.95 -0.70 -14.13
N GLU A 514 -13.11 0.14 -15.15
CA GLU A 514 -12.01 0.53 -16.03
C GLU A 514 -10.85 1.18 -15.27
N THR A 515 -9.62 0.88 -15.69
CA THR A 515 -8.40 1.39 -15.04
C THR A 515 -8.25 2.92 -15.13
N GLY A 516 -8.84 3.55 -16.15
CA GLY A 516 -8.67 4.98 -16.45
C GLY A 516 -7.34 5.35 -17.12
N PHE A 517 -6.51 4.36 -17.48
CA PHE A 517 -5.21 4.58 -18.13
C PHE A 517 -5.28 4.33 -19.64
N ARG A 518 -4.45 5.04 -20.41
CA ARG A 518 -4.20 4.72 -21.83
C ARG A 518 -3.29 3.51 -21.89
N ILE A 519 -3.69 2.46 -22.59
CA ILE A 519 -2.81 1.31 -22.82
C ILE A 519 -1.87 1.59 -24.01
N ILE A 520 -0.57 1.51 -23.80
CA ILE A 520 0.47 1.67 -24.83
C ILE A 520 1.35 0.40 -24.81
N ASN A 521 1.37 -0.34 -25.91
CA ASN A 521 2.15 -1.57 -26.07
C ASN A 521 1.98 -2.62 -24.93
N GLY A 522 0.79 -2.67 -24.31
CA GLY A 522 0.47 -3.60 -23.20
C GLY A 522 0.71 -3.05 -21.79
N PHE A 523 1.05 -1.77 -21.67
CA PHE A 523 1.29 -1.11 -20.38
C PHE A 523 0.27 0.01 -20.16
N PRO A 524 -0.32 0.14 -18.96
CA PRO A 524 -1.06 1.34 -18.60
C PRO A 524 -0.09 2.53 -18.54
N CYS A 525 -0.48 3.64 -19.16
CA CYS A 525 0.34 4.84 -19.24
C CYS A 525 -0.50 6.09 -18.91
N LEU A 526 0.11 7.01 -18.16
CA LEU A 526 -0.43 8.33 -17.90
C LEU A 526 0.55 9.40 -18.41
N VAL A 527 0.16 10.07 -19.48
CA VAL A 527 0.91 11.16 -20.12
C VAL A 527 0.26 12.47 -19.71
N GLY A 528 1.03 13.43 -19.19
CA GLY A 528 0.46 14.74 -18.90
C GLY A 528 1.49 15.84 -18.64
N VAL A 529 1.07 17.07 -18.92
CA VAL A 529 1.87 18.27 -18.72
C VAL A 529 2.10 18.54 -17.23
N ASP A 530 3.35 18.84 -16.86
CA ASP A 530 3.73 19.33 -15.54
C ASP A 530 4.97 20.24 -15.62
N ASP A 531 4.75 21.54 -15.82
CA ASP A 531 5.82 22.53 -15.93
C ASP A 531 6.48 22.86 -14.57
N ARG A 532 6.06 22.22 -13.47
CA ARG A 532 6.69 22.43 -12.15
C ARG A 532 8.05 21.75 -12.07
N HIS A 533 8.26 20.67 -12.82
CA HIS A 533 9.54 19.97 -12.89
C HIS A 533 10.54 20.84 -13.65
N THR A 534 11.80 20.85 -13.22
CA THR A 534 12.89 21.57 -13.89
C THR A 534 13.42 20.78 -15.09
N VAL A 535 13.45 19.45 -14.99
CA VAL A 535 13.77 18.55 -16.11
C VAL A 535 12.58 18.44 -17.07
N PRO A 536 12.76 18.65 -18.38
CA PRO A 536 11.64 18.70 -19.33
C PRO A 536 10.83 17.42 -19.52
N LEU A 537 11.45 16.25 -19.29
CA LEU A 537 10.80 14.95 -19.30
C LEU A 537 11.08 14.23 -17.98
N THR A 538 10.04 13.75 -17.32
CA THR A 538 10.17 12.88 -16.14
C THR A 538 9.37 11.61 -16.39
N LEU A 539 10.06 10.48 -16.52
CA LEU A 539 9.46 9.16 -16.56
C LEU A 539 9.43 8.58 -15.14
N ILE A 540 8.23 8.28 -14.65
CA ILE A 540 7.97 7.66 -13.36
C ILE A 540 7.46 6.25 -13.62
N THR A 541 7.98 5.28 -12.89
CA THR A 541 7.61 3.86 -13.02
C THR A 541 6.75 3.45 -11.83
N GLU A 542 5.75 2.60 -11.99
CA GLU A 542 4.90 2.19 -10.88
C GLU A 542 4.76 0.66 -10.95
N TYR A 543 5.71 -0.05 -10.34
CA TYR A 543 5.71 -1.51 -10.26
C TYR A 543 5.01 -1.96 -8.96
N PRO A 544 4.12 -2.98 -9.01
CA PRO A 544 3.50 -3.53 -7.80
C PRO A 544 4.54 -4.28 -6.96
N ASP A 545 5.32 -3.57 -6.14
CA ASP A 545 6.49 -4.11 -5.41
C ASP A 545 6.44 -4.00 -3.89
N GLU A 546 5.52 -3.22 -3.33
CA GLU A 546 5.37 -3.18 -1.90
C GLU A 546 4.97 -4.60 -1.45
N THR A 547 5.77 -5.22 -0.58
CA THR A 547 5.59 -6.57 0.02
C THR A 547 6.15 -7.79 -0.73
N ILE A 548 6.79 -7.60 -1.89
CA ILE A 548 7.29 -8.72 -2.71
C ILE A 548 8.71 -9.15 -2.35
N TYR A 549 8.98 -10.46 -2.44
CA TYR A 549 10.31 -11.08 -2.20
C TYR A 549 10.60 -12.18 -3.22
N GLY A 550 11.80 -12.76 -3.19
CA GLY A 550 12.17 -13.90 -4.01
C GLY A 550 12.10 -13.58 -5.50
N ASP A 551 11.60 -14.52 -6.30
CA ASP A 551 11.51 -14.39 -7.75
C ASP A 551 10.65 -13.19 -8.20
N ALA A 552 9.61 -12.84 -7.42
CA ALA A 552 8.78 -11.67 -7.72
C ALA A 552 9.61 -10.38 -7.61
N PHE A 553 10.43 -10.26 -6.57
CA PHE A 553 11.34 -9.13 -6.39
C PHE A 553 12.40 -9.07 -7.50
N VAL A 554 12.93 -10.22 -7.91
CA VAL A 554 13.89 -10.31 -9.04
C VAL A 554 13.28 -9.84 -10.36
N LYS A 555 12.03 -10.23 -10.63
CA LYS A 555 11.27 -9.75 -11.79
C LYS A 555 11.04 -8.24 -11.72
N GLY A 556 10.64 -7.73 -10.55
CA GLY A 556 10.44 -6.30 -10.32
C GLY A 556 11.68 -5.48 -10.61
N HIS A 557 12.81 -5.79 -9.96
CA HIS A 557 14.04 -5.03 -10.21
C HIS A 557 14.65 -5.29 -11.61
N THR A 558 14.17 -6.30 -12.35
CA THR A 558 14.49 -6.51 -13.77
C THR A 558 13.68 -5.60 -14.67
N ALA A 559 12.36 -5.47 -14.46
CA ALA A 559 11.55 -4.50 -15.18
C ALA A 559 12.05 -3.06 -14.95
N GLN A 560 12.42 -2.73 -13.70
CA GLN A 560 12.99 -1.42 -13.36
C GLN A 560 14.32 -1.15 -14.07
N MET A 561 15.25 -2.11 -14.04
CA MET A 561 16.54 -2.02 -14.75
C MET A 561 16.33 -1.81 -16.25
N GLU A 562 15.51 -2.64 -16.89
CA GLU A 562 15.26 -2.57 -18.32
C GLU A 562 14.54 -1.26 -18.70
N THR A 563 13.71 -0.69 -17.82
CA THR A 563 13.10 0.62 -18.03
C THR A 563 14.16 1.73 -18.10
N VAL A 564 15.15 1.73 -17.21
CA VAL A 564 16.26 2.70 -17.24
C VAL A 564 17.08 2.57 -18.53
N LEU A 565 17.41 1.34 -18.94
CA LEU A 565 18.19 1.10 -20.16
C LEU A 565 17.44 1.54 -21.42
N ALA A 566 16.16 1.16 -21.53
CA ALA A 566 15.29 1.57 -22.63
C ALA A 566 15.11 3.09 -22.69
N SER A 567 15.00 3.73 -21.53
CA SER A 567 14.88 5.19 -21.42
C SER A 567 16.15 5.89 -21.89
N TYR A 568 17.31 5.34 -21.54
CA TYR A 568 18.60 5.85 -22.00
C TYR A 568 18.71 5.76 -23.53
N ASP A 569 18.40 4.60 -24.11
CA ASP A 569 18.45 4.37 -25.55
C ASP A 569 17.44 5.25 -26.31
N ALA A 570 16.22 5.40 -25.77
CA ALA A 570 15.20 6.28 -26.32
C ALA A 570 15.63 7.76 -26.27
N LEU A 571 16.29 8.19 -25.19
CA LEU A 571 16.83 9.54 -25.07
C LEU A 571 17.90 9.82 -26.13
N GLN A 572 18.82 8.88 -26.37
CA GLN A 572 19.86 9.05 -27.39
C GLN A 572 19.26 9.09 -28.80
N ALA A 573 18.20 8.33 -29.06
CA ALA A 573 17.49 8.41 -30.33
C ALA A 573 16.78 9.76 -30.56
N LEU A 574 16.27 10.38 -29.49
CA LEU A 574 15.62 11.71 -29.54
C LEU A 574 16.63 12.85 -29.69
N PHE A 575 17.83 12.69 -29.12
CA PHE A 575 18.87 13.71 -29.10
C PHE A 575 20.24 13.12 -29.45
N PRO A 576 20.44 12.68 -30.70
CA PRO A 576 21.70 12.09 -31.12
C PRO A 576 22.84 13.09 -30.90
N SER A 577 23.96 12.63 -30.34
CA SER A 577 25.17 13.43 -30.24
C SER A 577 25.60 13.85 -31.66
N SER A 578 25.79 15.15 -31.89
CA SER A 578 26.44 15.62 -33.11
C SER A 578 27.79 14.93 -33.22
N ALA A 579 28.02 14.15 -34.28
CA ALA A 579 29.35 13.61 -34.55
C ALA A 579 30.34 14.78 -34.53
N VAL A 580 31.35 14.69 -33.66
CA VAL A 580 32.44 15.66 -33.64
C VAL A 580 33.09 15.59 -35.02
N ALA A 581 32.84 16.62 -35.84
CA ALA A 581 33.37 16.74 -37.19
C ALA A 581 34.88 16.99 -37.19
#